data_AF-A0A7X0RGL7-F1
#
_entry.id   AF-A0A7X0RGL7-F1
#
_cell.length_a   1.000
_cell.length_b   1.000
_cell.length_c   1.000
_cell.angle_alpha   90.00
_cell.angle_beta   90.00
_cell.angle_gamma   90.00
#
_symmetry.space_group_name_H-M   'P 1'
#
loop_
_entity.id
_entity.type
_entity.pdbx_description
1 polymer ?
#
loop_
_entity_poly.entity_id
_entity_poly.type
_entity_poly.pdbx_seq_one_letter_code
_entity_poly.pdbx_strand_id
1 'polypeptide(L)'
;MSTGTRFAAVGVVNTLLDVGLFLLLHDRLGIVAANLVSTSAGMAFSFVVNGRFTFGARRLTLRQAALFLATTGTTMWLVQPLVIQALLRAGDAIGTYPGAPVVLIAKLLAIGVSVALNFVAYRHVVWRPVPRDEQVRRGRPQPQP
;
A
#
# COMPACT_ATOMS: atom_id res chain seq x y z
N MET A 1 6.55 6.39 -17.64
CA MET A 1 6.02 6.62 -16.27
C MET A 1 7.02 6.13 -15.25
N SER A 2 7.29 6.92 -14.21
CA SER A 2 8.07 6.47 -13.06
C SER A 2 7.31 5.41 -12.26
N THR A 3 8.01 4.61 -11.45
CA THR A 3 7.38 3.64 -10.52
C THR A 3 6.41 4.34 -9.55
N GLY A 4 6.73 5.55 -9.10
CA GLY A 4 5.86 6.34 -8.23
C GLY A 4 4.55 6.76 -8.92
N THR A 5 4.61 7.21 -10.18
CA THR A 5 3.40 7.56 -10.93
C THR A 5 2.50 6.35 -11.18
N ARG A 6 3.09 5.18 -11.48
CA ARG A 6 2.33 3.93 -11.62
C ARG A 6 1.66 3.55 -10.30
N PHE A 7 2.38 3.63 -9.18
CA PHE A 7 1.85 3.34 -7.86
C PHE A 7 0.66 4.24 -7.51
N ALA A 8 0.79 5.56 -7.75
CA ALA A 8 -0.29 6.52 -7.50
C ALA A 8 -1.52 6.21 -8.37
N ALA A 9 -1.34 5.94 -9.66
CA ALA A 9 -2.44 5.58 -10.56
C ALA A 9 -3.16 4.30 -10.11
N VAL A 10 -2.41 3.26 -9.73
CA VAL A 10 -2.97 2.01 -9.19
C VAL A 10 -3.74 2.28 -7.91
N GLY A 11 -3.24 3.15 -7.03
CA GLY A 11 -3.94 3.57 -5.82
C GLY A 11 -5.30 4.22 -6.10
N VAL A 12 -5.37 5.14 -7.06
CA VAL A 12 -6.64 5.79 -7.46
C VAL A 12 -7.63 4.75 -7.98
N VAL A 13 -7.19 3.88 -8.90
CA VAL A 13 -8.06 2.82 -9.47
C VAL A 13 -8.53 1.86 -8.37
N ASN A 14 -7.65 1.53 -7.41
CA ASN A 14 -7.98 0.67 -6.29
C ASN A 14 -9.08 1.28 -5.41
N THR A 15 -8.98 2.57 -5.08
CA THR A 15 -10.01 3.27 -4.31
C THR A 15 -11.33 3.34 -5.06
N LEU A 16 -11.30 3.60 -6.37
CA LEU A 16 -12.51 3.59 -7.19
C LEU A 16 -13.17 2.20 -7.23
N LEU A 17 -12.37 1.14 -7.33
CA LEU A 17 -12.84 -0.23 -7.30
C LEU A 17 -13.50 -0.56 -5.95
N ASP A 18 -12.85 -0.21 -4.84
CA ASP A 18 -13.37 -0.46 -3.49
C ASP A 18 -14.69 0.29 -3.25
N VAL A 19 -14.72 1.60 -3.52
CA VAL A 19 -15.94 2.41 -3.37
C VAL A 19 -17.05 1.92 -4.30
N GLY A 20 -16.74 1.62 -5.57
CA GLY A 20 -17.71 1.14 -6.54
C GLY A 20 -18.34 -0.20 -6.15
N LEU A 21 -17.51 -1.16 -5.69
CA LEU A 21 -18.02 -2.44 -5.19
C LEU A 21 -18.82 -2.25 -3.90
N PHE A 22 -18.36 -1.43 -2.96
CA PHE A 22 -19.10 -1.18 -1.74
C PHE A 22 -20.50 -0.62 -2.03
N LEU A 23 -20.60 0.40 -2.88
CA LEU A 23 -21.87 1.02 -3.28
C LEU A 23 -22.81 0.03 -3.99
N LEU A 24 -22.26 -0.86 -4.81
CA LEU A 24 -23.08 -1.84 -5.53
C LEU A 24 -23.61 -2.96 -4.63
N LEU A 25 -22.86 -3.34 -3.58
CA LEU A 25 -23.17 -4.50 -2.75
C LEU A 25 -23.82 -4.17 -1.39
N HIS A 26 -23.71 -2.95 -0.86
CA HIS A 26 -24.16 -2.65 0.51
C HIS A 26 -25.66 -2.90 0.73
N ASP A 27 -26.51 -2.63 -0.27
CA ASP A 27 -27.96 -2.83 -0.16
C ASP A 27 -28.36 -4.32 -0.16
N ARG A 28 -27.52 -5.19 -0.73
CA ARG A 28 -27.82 -6.62 -0.90
C ARG A 28 -27.20 -7.49 0.18
N LEU A 29 -25.98 -7.16 0.61
CA LEU A 29 -25.21 -7.97 1.56
C LEU A 29 -25.15 -7.35 2.96
N GLY A 30 -25.58 -6.10 3.10
CA GLY A 30 -25.35 -5.30 4.31
C GLY A 30 -23.92 -4.73 4.37
N ILE A 31 -23.74 -3.73 5.23
CA ILE A 31 -22.53 -2.90 5.31
C ILE A 31 -21.26 -3.73 5.56
N VAL A 32 -21.31 -4.65 6.53
CA VAL A 32 -20.13 -5.42 6.96
C VAL A 32 -19.63 -6.34 5.84
N ALA A 33 -20.54 -7.11 5.23
CA ALA A 33 -20.18 -8.04 4.16
C ALA A 33 -19.76 -7.30 2.89
N ALA A 34 -20.44 -6.20 2.53
CA ALA A 34 -20.05 -5.37 1.40
C ALA A 34 -18.65 -4.77 1.57
N ASN A 35 -18.34 -4.23 2.76
CA ASN A 35 -17.02 -3.68 3.07
C ASN A 35 -15.94 -4.77 3.01
N LEU A 36 -16.21 -5.96 3.55
CA LEU A 36 -15.25 -7.07 3.51
C LEU A 36 -14.95 -7.51 2.07
N VAL A 37 -15.98 -7.63 1.22
CA VAL A 37 -15.82 -8.02 -0.19
C VAL A 37 -15.09 -6.93 -0.98
N SER A 38 -15.46 -5.66 -0.81
CA SER A 38 -14.84 -4.54 -1.53
C SER A 38 -13.36 -4.39 -1.17
N THR A 39 -13.03 -4.40 0.13
CA THR A 39 -11.63 -4.27 0.57
C THR A 39 -10.81 -5.49 0.19
N SER A 40 -11.38 -6.69 0.21
CA SER A 40 -10.68 -7.90 -0.26
C SER A 40 -10.37 -7.84 -1.75
N ALA A 41 -11.34 -7.40 -2.57
CA ALA A 41 -11.14 -7.20 -4.00
C ALA A 41 -10.09 -6.11 -4.28
N GLY A 42 -10.13 -5.00 -3.53
CA GLY A 42 -9.11 -3.95 -3.58
C GLY A 42 -7.72 -4.48 -3.20
N MET A 43 -7.58 -5.20 -2.09
CA MET A 43 -6.29 -5.79 -1.70
C MET A 43 -5.74 -6.75 -2.77
N ALA A 44 -6.60 -7.60 -3.34
CA ALA A 44 -6.20 -8.51 -4.41
C ALA A 44 -5.76 -7.74 -5.67
N PHE A 45 -6.54 -6.75 -6.10
CA PHE A 45 -6.20 -5.87 -7.22
C PHE A 45 -4.87 -5.15 -6.98
N SER A 46 -4.72 -4.52 -5.82
CA SER A 46 -3.50 -3.83 -5.41
C SER A 46 -2.29 -4.76 -5.44
N PHE A 47 -2.40 -5.97 -4.90
CA PHE A 47 -1.30 -6.93 -4.90
C PHE A 47 -0.89 -7.33 -6.32
N VAL A 48 -1.86 -7.68 -7.17
CA VAL A 48 -1.61 -8.15 -8.53
C VAL A 48 -1.03 -7.03 -9.40
N VAL A 49 -1.69 -5.87 -9.41
CA VAL A 49 -1.33 -4.77 -10.31
C VAL A 49 -0.06 -4.07 -9.83
N ASN A 50 0.12 -3.85 -8.53
CA ASN A 50 1.41 -3.31 -8.07
C ASN A 50 2.55 -4.29 -8.34
N GLY A 51 2.35 -5.58 -8.07
CA GLY A 51 3.39 -6.57 -8.35
C GLY A 51 3.77 -6.63 -9.82
N ARG A 52 2.80 -6.77 -10.73
CA ARG A 52 3.06 -6.95 -12.18
C ARG A 52 3.43 -5.65 -12.89
N PHE A 53 2.68 -4.58 -12.67
CA PHE A 53 2.77 -3.34 -13.46
C PHE A 53 3.67 -2.28 -12.81
N THR A 54 3.53 -2.06 -11.49
CA THR A 54 4.31 -1.05 -10.77
C THR A 54 5.75 -1.50 -10.56
N PHE A 55 5.95 -2.69 -9.97
CA PHE A 55 7.26 -3.19 -9.54
C PHE A 55 7.87 -4.28 -10.45
N GLY A 56 7.16 -4.72 -11.49
CA GLY A 56 7.71 -5.57 -12.55
C GLY A 56 8.01 -7.02 -12.13
N ALA A 57 7.30 -7.55 -11.13
CA ALA A 57 7.44 -8.93 -10.69
C ALA A 57 7.03 -9.91 -11.80
N ARG A 58 7.94 -10.81 -12.19
CA ARG A 58 7.68 -11.82 -13.23
C ARG A 58 6.68 -12.89 -12.77
N ARG A 59 6.69 -13.22 -11.47
CA ARG A 59 5.75 -14.13 -10.81
C ARG A 59 5.34 -13.55 -9.46
N LEU A 60 4.10 -13.79 -9.07
CA LEU A 60 3.57 -13.44 -7.75
C LEU A 60 3.66 -14.69 -6.86
N THR A 61 4.14 -14.53 -5.63
CA THR A 61 4.32 -15.65 -4.69
C THR A 61 3.54 -15.42 -3.39
N LEU A 62 3.21 -16.50 -2.68
CA LEU A 62 2.56 -16.41 -1.35
C LEU A 62 3.40 -15.62 -0.36
N ARG A 63 4.74 -15.72 -0.43
CA ARG A 63 5.65 -14.90 0.37
C ARG A 63 5.46 -13.41 0.10
N GLN A 64 5.30 -13.01 -1.16
CA GLN A 64 5.03 -11.61 -1.51
C GLN A 64 3.66 -11.16 -1.01
N ALA A 65 2.64 -12.02 -1.10
CA ALA A 65 1.32 -11.72 -0.56
C ALA A 65 1.36 -11.52 0.97
N ALA A 66 2.05 -12.40 1.69
CA ALA A 66 2.25 -12.30 3.13
C ALA A 66 3.02 -11.01 3.51
N LEU A 67 4.09 -10.67 2.78
CA LEU A 67 4.83 -9.43 3.01
C LEU A 67 4.01 -8.18 2.68
N PHE A 68 3.22 -8.22 1.60
CA PHE A 68 2.30 -7.14 1.25
C PHE A 68 1.26 -6.92 2.36
N LEU A 69 0.61 -7.99 2.84
CA LEU A 69 -0.35 -7.91 3.94
C LEU A 69 0.30 -7.45 5.24
N ALA A 70 1.48 -7.97 5.56
CA ALA A 70 2.21 -7.56 6.76
C ALA A 70 2.57 -6.07 6.72
N THR A 71 3.14 -5.59 5.61
CA THR A 71 3.53 -4.17 5.46
C THR A 71 2.32 -3.23 5.43
N THR A 72 1.26 -3.59 4.71
CA THR A 72 -0.02 -2.85 4.70
C THR A 72 -0.66 -2.82 6.08
N GLY A 73 -0.73 -3.98 6.74
CA GLY A 73 -1.29 -4.12 8.08
C GLY A 73 -0.51 -3.31 9.12
N THR A 74 0.83 -3.37 9.08
CA THR A 74 1.70 -2.58 9.96
C THR A 74 1.50 -1.08 9.76
N THR A 75 1.44 -0.60 8.51
CA THR A 75 1.24 0.83 8.27
C THR A 75 -0.14 1.31 8.73
N MET A 76 -1.18 0.52 8.48
CA MET A 76 -2.55 0.83 8.88
C MET A 76 -2.78 0.75 10.40
N TRP A 77 -2.30 -0.30 11.06
CA TRP A 77 -2.62 -0.58 12.47
C TRP A 77 -1.64 -0.01 13.47
N LEU A 78 -0.39 0.25 13.06
CA LEU A 78 0.65 0.77 13.95
C LEU A 78 1.10 2.16 13.54
N VAL A 79 1.56 2.33 12.30
CA VAL A 79 2.18 3.61 11.89
C VAL A 79 1.15 4.73 11.87
N GLN A 80 0.01 4.52 11.22
CA GLN A 80 -1.03 5.54 11.10
C GLN A 80 -1.51 6.08 12.46
N PRO A 81 -1.94 5.26 13.43
CA PRO A 81 -2.35 5.78 14.74
C PRO A 81 -1.21 6.46 15.51
N LEU A 82 0.03 5.97 15.41
CA LEU A 82 1.18 6.60 16.05
C LEU A 82 1.49 7.98 15.45
N VAL A 83 1.42 8.13 14.13
CA VAL A 83 1.63 9.42 13.45
C VAL A 83 0.51 10.40 13.81
N ILE A 84 -0.74 9.95 13.85
CA ILE A 84 -1.86 10.80 14.30
C ILE A 84 -1.61 11.31 15.72
N GLN A 85 -1.27 10.42 16.65
CA GLN A 85 -0.98 10.80 18.04
C GLN A 85 0.19 11.76 18.16
N ALA A 86 1.28 11.52 17.41
CA ALA A 86 2.44 12.40 17.40
C ALA A 86 2.11 13.81 16.89
N LEU A 87 1.34 13.90 15.80
CA LEU A 87 0.93 15.19 15.21
C LEU A 87 -0.01 15.97 16.14
N LEU A 88 -0.96 15.29 16.78
CA LEU A 88 -1.88 15.93 17.73
C LEU A 88 -1.12 16.47 18.95
N ARG A 89 -0.21 15.67 19.54
CA ARG A 89 0.62 16.14 20.66
C ARG A 89 1.53 17.31 20.29
N ALA A 90 2.05 17.33 19.07
CA ALA A 90 2.84 18.46 18.60
C ALA A 90 1.99 19.73 18.45
N GLY A 91 0.74 19.60 17.99
CA GLY A 91 -0.23 20.69 17.92
C GLY A 91 -0.60 21.25 19.30
N ASP A 92 -0.86 20.37 20.26
CA ASP A 92 -1.15 20.77 21.64
C ASP A 92 0.02 21.54 22.26
N ALA A 93 1.26 21.13 21.98
CA ALA A 93 2.47 21.78 22.49
C ALA A 93 2.66 23.21 21.98
N ILE A 94 2.07 23.57 20.83
CA ILE A 94 2.11 24.93 20.26
C ILE A 94 0.81 25.71 20.51
N GLY A 95 -0.03 25.26 21.44
CA GLY A 95 -1.27 25.93 21.84
C GLY A 95 -2.44 25.76 20.86
N THR A 96 -2.35 24.81 19.93
CA THR A 96 -3.47 24.49 19.02
C THR A 96 -4.35 23.44 19.65
N TYR A 97 -5.58 23.81 20.05
CA TYR A 97 -6.55 22.84 20.57
C TYR A 97 -7.06 21.90 19.46
N PRO A 98 -7.26 20.60 19.73
CA PRO A 98 -7.65 19.63 18.72
C PRO A 98 -9.13 19.80 18.35
N GLY A 99 -9.41 20.71 17.42
CA GLY A 99 -10.69 20.82 16.72
C GLY A 99 -10.81 19.81 15.57
N ALA A 100 -12.04 19.61 15.08
CA ALA A 100 -12.32 18.72 13.94
C ALA A 100 -11.40 18.94 12.71
N PRO A 101 -11.04 20.18 12.31
CA PRO A 101 -10.12 20.40 11.20
C PRO A 101 -8.69 19.87 11.46
N VAL A 102 -8.18 20.02 12.69
CA VAL A 102 -6.84 19.58 13.08
C VAL A 102 -6.74 18.07 13.05
N VAL A 103 -7.75 17.38 13.59
CA VAL A 103 -7.83 15.92 13.57
C VAL A 103 -7.89 15.38 12.13
N LEU A 104 -8.65 16.04 11.25
CA LEU A 104 -8.70 15.66 9.83
C LEU A 104 -7.34 15.83 9.14
N ILE A 105 -6.66 16.96 9.36
CA ILE A 105 -5.33 17.22 8.80
C ILE A 105 -4.33 16.16 9.30
N ALA A 106 -4.31 15.86 10.59
CA ALA A 106 -3.45 14.83 11.16
C ALA A 106 -3.70 13.45 10.52
N LYS A 107 -4.98 13.10 10.30
CA LYS A 107 -5.37 11.86 9.63
C LYS A 107 -4.90 11.82 8.18
N LEU A 108 -5.08 12.90 7.41
CA LEU A 108 -4.64 13.00 6.03
C LEU A 108 -3.11 12.89 5.89
N LEU A 109 -2.36 13.56 6.77
CA LEU A 109 -0.90 13.46 6.83
C LEU A 109 -0.46 12.03 7.17
N ALA A 110 -1.10 11.38 8.13
CA ALA A 110 -0.81 9.99 8.49
C ALA A 110 -1.11 9.00 7.35
N ILE A 111 -2.17 9.24 6.57
CA ILE A 111 -2.43 8.49 5.32
C ILE A 111 -1.28 8.71 4.33
N GLY A 112 -0.86 9.96 4.10
CA GLY A 112 0.27 10.28 3.21
C GLY A 112 1.57 9.57 3.61
N VAL A 113 1.91 9.59 4.90
CA VAL A 113 3.07 8.88 5.46
C VAL A 113 2.95 7.37 5.24
N SER A 114 1.77 6.80 5.51
CA SER A 114 1.52 5.36 5.33
C SER A 114 1.64 4.93 3.85
N VAL A 115 1.12 5.73 2.92
CA VAL A 115 1.24 5.51 1.48
C VAL A 115 2.71 5.54 1.04
N ALA A 116 3.49 6.51 1.52
CA ALA A 116 4.92 6.60 1.23
C ALA A 116 5.71 5.39 1.78
N LEU A 117 5.42 4.98 3.01
CA LEU A 117 6.06 3.81 3.63
C LEU A 117 5.67 2.51 2.92
N ASN A 118 4.41 2.35 2.52
CA ASN A 118 3.98 1.21 1.71
C ASN A 118 4.72 1.19 0.37
N PHE A 119 4.86 2.32 -0.31
CA PHE A 119 5.64 2.40 -1.55
C PHE A 119 7.09 1.92 -1.35
N VAL A 120 7.76 2.42 -0.31
CA VAL A 120 9.15 2.03 0.02
C VAL A 120 9.23 0.55 0.38
N ALA A 121 8.34 0.06 1.24
CA ALA A 121 8.29 -1.34 1.65
C ALA A 121 8.02 -2.27 0.46
N TYR A 122 7.12 -1.90 -0.44
CA TYR A 122 6.83 -2.66 -1.64
C TYR A 122 8.04 -2.73 -2.56
N ARG A 123 8.73 -1.61 -2.74
CA ARG A 123 9.93 -1.52 -3.57
C ARG A 123 11.12 -2.30 -3.01
N HIS A 124 11.33 -2.28 -1.69
CA HIS A 124 12.57 -2.79 -1.09
C HIS A 124 12.41 -4.08 -0.28
N VAL A 125 11.19 -4.45 0.10
CA VAL A 125 10.91 -5.65 0.91
C VAL A 125 10.08 -6.66 0.14
N VAL A 126 8.96 -6.23 -0.45
CA VAL A 126 8.03 -7.14 -1.15
C VAL A 126 8.59 -7.54 -2.52
N TRP A 127 8.91 -6.57 -3.36
CA TRP A 127 9.37 -6.76 -4.74
C TRP A 127 10.76 -6.17 -4.94
N ARG A 128 11.74 -6.79 -4.27
CA ARG A 128 13.16 -6.41 -4.38
C ARG A 128 13.64 -6.45 -5.84
N PRO A 129 14.28 -5.38 -6.35
CA PRO A 129 14.99 -5.43 -7.61
C PRO A 129 16.11 -6.47 -7.51
N VAL A 130 16.25 -7.32 -8.53
CA VAL A 130 17.41 -8.22 -8.63
C VAL A 130 18.66 -7.35 -8.86
N PRO A 131 19.72 -7.51 -8.06
CA PRO A 131 20.98 -6.78 -8.27
C PRO A 131 21.50 -6.99 -9.70
N ARG A 132 21.97 -5.91 -10.33
CA ARG A 132 22.45 -5.92 -11.72
C ARG A 132 23.56 -6.96 -11.93
N ASP A 133 24.40 -7.17 -10.93
CA ASP A 133 25.54 -8.11 -10.97
C ASP A 133 25.08 -9.58 -11.02
N GLU A 134 23.95 -9.88 -10.39
CA GLU A 134 23.37 -11.22 -10.39
C GLU A 134 22.67 -11.53 -11.72
N GLN A 135 22.11 -10.51 -12.39
CA GLN A 135 21.59 -10.63 -13.75
C GLN A 135 22.70 -10.92 -14.76
N VAL A 136 23.85 -10.25 -14.64
CA VAL A 136 25.03 -10.51 -15.48
C VAL A 136 25.57 -11.93 -15.25
N ARG A 137 25.64 -12.40 -13.99
CA ARG A 137 26.04 -13.78 -13.68
C ARG A 137 25.09 -14.83 -14.24
N ARG A 138 23.77 -14.62 -14.15
CA ARG A 138 22.76 -15.55 -14.69
C ARG A 138 22.69 -15.58 -16.22
N GLY A 139 23.16 -14.52 -16.89
CA GLY A 139 23.21 -14.43 -18.35
C GLY A 139 24.48 -15.00 -18.98
N ARG A 140 25.52 -15.36 -18.21
CA ARG A 140 26.72 -16.00 -18.78
C ARG A 140 26.45 -17.48 -19.09
N PRO A 141 26.76 -17.96 -20.30
CA PRO A 141 26.84 -19.40 -20.56
C PRO A 141 27.81 -20.04 -19.56
N GLN A 142 27.41 -21.15 -18.93
CA GLN A 142 28.36 -21.93 -18.13
C GLN A 142 29.45 -22.47 -19.07
N PRO A 143 30.74 -22.39 -18.68
CA PRO A 143 31.79 -23.10 -19.41
C PRO A 143 31.43 -24.58 -19.44
N GLN A 144 31.31 -25.15 -20.64
CA GLN A 144 31.14 -26.59 -20.78
C GLN A 144 32.44 -27.27 -20.31
N PRO A 145 32.33 -28.36 -19.52
CA PRO A 145 33.49 -29.11 -19.03
C PRO A 145 34.26 -29.79 -20.17
#